data_AF-A0A925KT34-F1
#
_entry.id   AF-A0A925KT34-F1
#
_cell.length_a   1.000
_cell.length_b   1.000
_cell.length_c   1.000
_cell.angle_alpha   90.00
_cell.angle_beta   90.00
_cell.angle_gamma   90.00
#
_symmetry.space_group_name_H-M   'P 1'
#
loop_
_entity.id
_entity.type
_entity.pdbx_description
1 polymer ?
#
loop_
_entity_poly.entity_id
_entity_poly.type
_entity_poly.pdbx_seq_one_letter_code
_entity_poly.pdbx_strand_id
1 'polypeptide(L)'
;MLCLVSMSSLAQLSREDSIMAIRGKWKKDQAVVGAHDAALKQQHYPVVYKKIDSIASFFMQAYPVPTGMEAKWYANIANPPLFAKAPTPYSFWSSYKYYYFNKNLQKIMLGDETTTWAYVFVNSFNWLLRDSKHDLPTEGEKKRIWQLPRILPGDWKGHQVFEAFTHAPDARAVVVTKRGRVPWKAVSQRQYLEAVRNTTEETYNKIVKDYDSGIERGRKAIEEIKTKKGIDADMKQRMAGVAQAQLDNSLSRRETMLGNARKLRDKDLSTIDEYILNASPEMLEKQAVLNLNKDFITFKKFEDPTAREAMSAVIIDQSYFDTTRPSYEPQFMVLYWRWNNNAPGQYFRQQLENNFPLEKMQAMIREKAGGVAARPSFESGQDRRLDQGRKKSMGISIYLSRITRRTSWFTGRRRF
;
A
#
# COMPACT_ATOMS: atom_id res chain seq x y z
N MET A 1 14.85 -37.74 64.76
CA MET A 1 14.57 -37.91 63.32
C MET A 1 13.59 -36.81 62.94
N LEU A 2 14.09 -35.64 62.51
CA LEU A 2 13.28 -34.47 62.16
C LEU A 2 13.62 -34.15 60.69
N CYS A 3 12.70 -34.46 59.79
CA CYS A 3 12.81 -34.12 58.37
C CYS A 3 12.58 -32.62 58.20
N LEU A 4 13.68 -31.87 58.05
CA LEU A 4 13.68 -30.56 57.40
C LEU A 4 13.45 -30.78 55.91
N VAL A 5 12.18 -30.72 55.49
CA VAL A 5 11.84 -30.61 54.07
C VAL A 5 12.24 -29.20 53.63
N SER A 6 13.31 -29.15 52.84
CA SER A 6 13.77 -27.97 52.13
C SER A 6 12.62 -27.34 51.32
N MET A 7 12.11 -26.21 51.79
CA MET A 7 11.14 -25.35 51.07
C MET A 7 11.81 -24.51 49.96
N SER A 8 12.97 -24.92 49.44
CA SER A 8 13.75 -24.12 48.50
C SER A 8 13.45 -24.41 47.02
N SER A 9 12.42 -25.20 46.70
CA SER A 9 12.08 -25.56 45.30
C SER A 9 10.88 -24.81 44.70
N LEU A 10 10.27 -23.84 45.40
CA LEU A 10 9.38 -22.83 44.77
C LEU A 10 10.20 -21.62 44.26
N ALA A 11 11.41 -21.92 43.78
CA ALA A 11 12.32 -20.96 43.17
C ALA A 11 11.65 -20.39 41.90
N GLN A 12 11.34 -19.09 41.98
CA GLN A 12 11.19 -18.18 40.86
C GLN A 12 10.51 -18.80 39.62
N LEU A 13 9.17 -18.67 39.56
CA LEU A 13 8.53 -18.43 38.27
C LEU A 13 9.42 -17.46 37.50
N SER A 14 9.82 -17.82 36.28
CA SER A 14 10.68 -16.93 35.51
C SER A 14 10.00 -15.55 35.42
N ARG A 15 10.78 -14.48 35.31
CA ARG A 15 10.19 -13.13 35.21
C ARG A 15 9.17 -13.04 34.07
N GLU A 16 9.36 -13.85 33.04
CA GLU A 16 8.42 -14.00 31.91
C GLU A 16 7.15 -14.74 32.33
N ASP A 17 7.22 -15.84 33.09
CA ASP A 17 6.03 -16.53 33.62
C ASP A 17 5.18 -15.61 34.49
N SER A 18 5.83 -14.77 35.31
CA SER A 18 5.15 -13.79 36.16
C SER A 18 4.42 -12.74 35.33
N ILE A 19 4.98 -12.32 34.19
CA ILE A 19 4.32 -11.41 33.24
C ILE A 19 3.16 -12.12 32.55
N MET A 20 3.37 -13.36 32.09
CA MET A 20 2.36 -14.15 31.40
C MET A 20 1.22 -14.62 32.34
N ALA A 21 1.40 -14.56 33.66
CA ALA A 21 0.31 -14.76 34.61
C ALA A 21 -0.67 -13.56 34.69
N ILE A 22 -0.28 -12.38 34.19
CA ILE A 22 -1.11 -11.18 34.27
C ILE A 22 -2.19 -11.22 33.18
N ARG A 23 -3.45 -11.16 33.62
CA ARG A 23 -4.62 -11.08 32.75
C ARG A 23 -4.97 -9.63 32.46
N GLY A 24 -4.62 -9.18 31.27
CA GLY A 24 -4.95 -7.86 30.76
C GLY A 24 -6.43 -7.59 30.55
N LYS A 25 -6.72 -6.35 30.15
CA LYS A 25 -8.06 -5.90 29.79
C LYS A 25 -8.05 -5.17 28.47
N TRP A 26 -9.18 -5.24 27.77
CA TRP A 26 -9.49 -4.38 26.63
C TRP A 26 -10.08 -3.06 27.12
N LYS A 27 -9.61 -1.93 26.58
CA LYS A 27 -10.12 -0.59 26.85
C LYS A 27 -10.46 0.11 25.53
N LYS A 28 -11.66 0.67 25.43
CA LYS A 28 -12.04 1.55 24.30
C LYS A 28 -11.54 2.96 24.60
N ASP A 29 -10.82 3.56 23.67
CA ASP A 29 -10.35 4.94 23.73
C ASP A 29 -11.24 5.87 22.89
N GLN A 30 -10.98 7.17 22.96
CA GLN A 30 -11.71 8.17 22.19
C GLN A 30 -11.51 7.98 20.69
N ALA A 31 -12.59 8.20 19.92
CA ALA A 31 -12.52 8.15 18.47
C ALA A 31 -11.70 9.33 17.93
N VAL A 32 -10.90 9.06 16.89
CA VAL A 32 -10.19 10.07 16.12
C VAL A 32 -11.00 10.37 14.86
N VAL A 33 -11.43 11.62 14.71
CA VAL A 33 -12.27 12.06 13.59
C VAL A 33 -11.59 13.24 12.89
N GLY A 34 -11.36 13.10 11.58
CA GLY A 34 -10.87 14.17 10.71
C GLY A 34 -11.90 14.44 9.61
N ALA A 35 -12.18 15.71 9.33
CA ALA A 35 -13.17 16.13 8.34
C ALA A 35 -12.62 16.07 6.90
N HIS A 36 -12.20 14.89 6.45
CA HIS A 36 -11.55 14.70 5.15
C HIS A 36 -12.48 14.20 4.03
N ASP A 37 -13.69 13.75 4.37
CA ASP A 37 -14.68 13.27 3.40
C ASP A 37 -15.99 14.05 3.51
N ALA A 38 -16.28 14.89 2.51
CA ALA A 38 -17.52 15.65 2.43
C ALA A 38 -18.78 14.77 2.30
N ALA A 39 -18.65 13.52 1.84
CA ALA A 39 -19.77 12.58 1.76
C ALA A 39 -20.18 12.01 3.14
N LEU A 40 -19.27 12.02 4.11
CA LEU A 40 -19.55 11.53 5.46
C LEU A 40 -20.10 12.63 6.37
N LYS A 41 -21.43 12.77 6.35
CA LYS A 41 -22.17 13.67 7.24
C LYS A 41 -22.14 13.18 8.69
N GLN A 42 -22.29 14.11 9.64
CA GLN A 42 -22.24 13.81 11.07
C GLN A 42 -23.25 12.74 11.53
N GLN A 43 -24.44 12.73 10.91
CA GLN A 43 -25.48 11.71 11.14
C GLN A 43 -25.05 10.27 10.79
N HIS A 44 -23.99 10.08 9.99
CA HIS A 44 -23.50 8.75 9.61
C HIS A 44 -22.51 8.17 10.63
N TYR A 45 -21.91 8.98 11.51
CA TYR A 45 -20.92 8.52 12.51
C TYR A 45 -21.43 7.37 13.39
N PRO A 46 -22.66 7.39 13.94
CA PRO A 46 -23.16 6.28 14.75
C PRO A 46 -23.17 4.94 13.99
N VAL A 47 -23.46 4.95 12.69
CA VAL A 47 -23.45 3.75 11.84
C VAL A 47 -22.03 3.23 11.66
N VAL A 48 -21.08 4.15 11.40
CA VAL A 48 -19.65 3.80 11.27
C VAL A 48 -19.12 3.22 12.58
N TYR A 49 -19.41 3.85 13.72
CA TYR A 49 -18.99 3.36 15.04
C TYR A 49 -19.52 1.95 15.32
N LYS A 50 -20.79 1.65 15.01
CA LYS A 50 -21.33 0.28 15.17
C LYS A 50 -20.58 -0.75 14.31
N LYS A 51 -20.17 -0.40 13.09
CA LYS A 51 -19.37 -1.29 12.23
C LYS A 51 -17.96 -1.51 12.82
N ILE A 52 -17.34 -0.46 13.36
CA ILE A 52 -16.03 -0.56 14.03
C ILE A 52 -16.14 -1.37 15.33
N ASP A 53 -17.19 -1.17 16.13
CA ASP A 53 -17.47 -1.97 17.33
C ASP A 53 -17.63 -3.46 16.97
N SER A 54 -18.25 -3.77 15.82
CA SER A 54 -18.35 -5.14 15.32
C SER A 54 -16.98 -5.73 15.00
N ILE A 55 -16.10 -4.97 14.35
CA ILE A 55 -14.71 -5.38 14.09
C ILE A 55 -13.96 -5.59 15.42
N ALA A 56 -14.11 -4.68 16.38
CA ALA A 56 -13.51 -4.81 17.71
C ALA A 56 -13.94 -6.11 18.41
N SER A 57 -15.21 -6.49 18.27
CA SER A 57 -15.72 -7.75 18.82
C SER A 57 -15.04 -8.99 18.24
N PHE A 58 -14.61 -8.95 16.97
CA PHE A 58 -13.85 -10.05 16.36
C PHE A 58 -12.46 -10.20 16.98
N PHE A 59 -11.78 -9.09 17.29
CA PHE A 59 -10.51 -9.11 18.01
C PHE A 59 -10.67 -9.62 19.44
N MET A 60 -11.70 -9.16 20.15
CA MET A 60 -11.98 -9.65 21.51
C MET A 60 -12.42 -11.11 21.52
N GLN A 61 -13.06 -11.62 20.46
CA GLN A 61 -13.33 -13.05 20.31
C GLN A 61 -12.03 -13.84 20.09
N ALA A 62 -11.14 -13.34 19.23
CA ALA A 62 -9.89 -14.03 18.91
C ALA A 62 -8.89 -14.00 20.08
N TYR A 63 -8.88 -12.91 20.83
CA TYR A 63 -7.96 -12.62 21.92
C TYR A 63 -8.70 -12.03 23.14
N PRO A 64 -9.50 -12.84 23.86
CA PRO A 64 -10.41 -12.34 24.90
C PRO A 64 -9.69 -11.78 26.12
N VAL A 65 -8.52 -12.33 26.45
CA VAL A 65 -7.70 -11.92 27.59
C VAL A 65 -6.34 -11.52 27.07
N PRO A 66 -6.00 -10.21 27.09
CA PRO A 66 -4.66 -9.73 26.75
C PRO A 66 -3.58 -10.18 27.75
N THR A 67 -3.20 -11.45 27.72
CA THR A 67 -2.21 -12.03 28.64
C THR A 67 -0.86 -11.31 28.52
N GLY A 68 -0.30 -10.89 29.65
CA GLY A 68 0.96 -10.12 29.72
C GLY A 68 0.89 -8.72 29.11
N MET A 69 -0.30 -8.21 28.80
CA MET A 69 -0.52 -6.91 28.17
C MET A 69 -1.75 -6.17 28.70
N GLU A 70 -1.88 -4.88 28.40
CA GLU A 70 -3.20 -4.22 28.27
C GLU A 70 -3.45 -3.92 26.79
N ALA A 71 -4.70 -4.09 26.34
CA ALA A 71 -5.09 -3.77 24.97
C ALA A 71 -5.98 -2.52 24.94
N LYS A 72 -5.69 -1.59 24.04
CA LYS A 72 -6.52 -0.43 23.76
C LYS A 72 -7.00 -0.47 22.32
N TRP A 73 -8.18 0.09 22.07
CA TRP A 73 -8.65 0.27 20.71
C TRP A 73 -9.52 1.52 20.54
N TYR A 74 -9.57 2.05 19.33
CA TYR A 74 -10.41 3.19 18.99
C TYR A 74 -10.86 3.18 17.52
N ALA A 75 -11.87 3.99 17.24
CA ALA A 75 -12.33 4.28 15.88
C ALA A 75 -11.50 5.41 15.28
N ASN A 76 -11.08 5.26 14.03
CA ASN A 76 -10.39 6.32 13.28
C ASN A 76 -11.10 6.57 11.95
N ILE A 77 -11.53 7.81 11.76
CA ILE A 77 -12.24 8.31 10.58
C ILE A 77 -11.55 9.60 10.13
N ALA A 78 -10.29 9.49 9.71
CA ALA A 78 -9.47 10.64 9.32
C ALA A 78 -8.83 10.51 7.93
N ASN A 79 -9.10 9.43 7.18
CA ASN A 79 -8.50 9.26 5.86
C ASN A 79 -9.39 9.87 4.76
N PRO A 80 -8.81 10.43 3.68
CA PRO A 80 -9.58 10.83 2.51
C PRO A 80 -9.96 9.61 1.65
N PRO A 81 -11.08 9.65 0.90
CA PRO A 81 -11.43 8.61 -0.06
C PRO A 81 -10.36 8.42 -1.14
N LEU A 82 -10.28 7.21 -1.69
CA LEU A 82 -9.25 6.82 -2.68
C LEU A 82 -9.34 7.61 -4.00
N PHE A 83 -10.54 8.06 -4.36
CA PHE A 83 -10.84 8.90 -5.52
C PHE A 83 -12.19 9.59 -5.29
N ALA A 84 -12.54 10.54 -6.16
CA ALA A 84 -13.81 11.26 -6.05
C ALA A 84 -14.99 10.27 -6.06
N LYS A 85 -15.91 10.41 -5.09
CA LYS A 85 -17.08 9.52 -4.89
C LYS A 85 -16.75 8.08 -4.49
N ALA A 86 -15.48 7.76 -4.19
CA ALA A 86 -15.15 6.46 -3.59
C ALA A 86 -15.84 6.31 -2.21
N PRO A 87 -16.05 5.08 -1.73
CA PRO A 87 -16.55 4.84 -0.39
C PRO A 87 -15.67 5.48 0.68
N THR A 88 -16.30 6.02 1.72
CA THR A 88 -15.64 6.67 2.86
C THR A 88 -14.76 5.66 3.57
N PRO A 89 -13.47 5.98 3.78
CA PRO A 89 -12.58 5.15 4.55
C PRO A 89 -12.76 5.39 6.06
N TYR A 90 -12.63 4.32 6.83
CA TYR A 90 -12.57 4.36 8.29
C TYR A 90 -11.82 3.13 8.77
N SER A 91 -11.48 3.10 10.06
CA SER A 91 -10.64 2.04 10.57
C SER A 91 -10.81 1.77 12.05
N PHE A 92 -10.61 0.50 12.38
CA PHE A 92 -10.37 0.03 13.73
C PHE A 92 -8.87 0.10 14.02
N TRP A 93 -8.49 0.70 15.13
CA TRP A 93 -7.10 0.75 15.59
C TRP A 93 -6.98 0.05 16.94
N SER A 94 -6.04 -0.88 17.10
CA SER A 94 -5.68 -1.43 18.40
C SER A 94 -4.18 -1.41 18.65
N SER A 95 -3.80 -1.07 19.88
CA SER A 95 -2.42 -1.13 20.35
C SER A 95 -2.33 -1.78 21.71
N TYR A 96 -1.16 -2.34 22.00
CA TYR A 96 -0.95 -3.18 23.16
C TYR A 96 0.19 -2.62 24.00
N LYS A 97 0.03 -2.62 25.32
CA LYS A 97 1.03 -2.20 26.31
C LYS A 97 1.52 -3.42 27.07
N TYR A 98 2.82 -3.70 27.07
CA TYR A 98 3.37 -4.87 27.77
C TYR A 98 3.56 -4.59 29.25
N TYR A 99 3.33 -5.59 30.08
CA TYR A 99 3.94 -5.62 31.39
C TYR A 99 5.42 -5.98 31.27
N TYR A 100 6.26 -5.33 32.07
CA TYR A 100 7.70 -5.59 32.13
C TYR A 100 8.18 -5.52 33.58
N PHE A 101 9.29 -6.22 33.89
CA PHE A 101 9.91 -6.14 35.20
C PHE A 101 10.87 -4.95 35.26
N ASN A 102 10.54 -3.93 36.05
CA ASN A 102 11.42 -2.81 36.30
C ASN A 102 12.49 -3.22 37.31
N LYS A 103 13.75 -3.35 36.85
CA LYS A 103 14.88 -3.79 37.68
C LYS A 103 15.21 -2.81 38.82
N ASN A 104 14.97 -1.52 38.63
CA ASN A 104 15.30 -0.52 39.66
C ASN A 104 14.28 -0.55 40.80
N LEU A 105 13.00 -0.76 40.46
CA LEU A 105 11.89 -0.78 41.41
C LEU A 105 11.51 -2.20 41.88
N GLN A 106 12.19 -3.22 41.35
CA GLN A 106 11.95 -4.64 41.64
C GLN A 106 10.46 -5.05 41.54
N LYS A 107 9.72 -4.46 40.59
CA LYS A 107 8.28 -4.69 40.42
C LYS A 107 7.88 -4.78 38.96
N ILE A 108 6.79 -5.49 38.71
CA ILE A 108 6.16 -5.50 37.39
C ILE A 108 5.41 -4.19 37.19
N MET A 109 5.63 -3.56 36.04
CA MET A 109 5.01 -2.30 35.64
C MET A 109 4.41 -2.44 34.26
N LEU A 110 3.37 -1.65 33.98
CA LEU A 110 2.87 -1.49 32.63
C LEU A 110 3.79 -0.52 31.87
N GLY A 111 4.25 -0.92 30.69
CA GLY A 111 5.00 -0.07 29.78
C GLY A 111 4.10 0.87 28.99
N ASP A 112 4.75 1.63 28.11
CA ASP A 112 4.05 2.44 27.13
C ASP A 112 3.61 1.63 25.92
N GLU A 113 3.08 2.32 24.90
CA GLU A 113 2.68 1.68 23.66
C GLU A 113 3.84 0.90 23.04
N THR A 114 3.51 -0.29 22.58
CA THR A 114 4.49 -1.23 22.07
C THR A 114 4.39 -1.30 20.56
N THR A 115 5.36 -1.97 19.93
CA THR A 115 5.31 -2.25 18.50
C THR A 115 4.33 -3.37 18.12
N THR A 116 3.50 -3.85 19.05
CA THR A 116 2.38 -4.76 18.76
C THR A 116 1.09 -3.98 18.61
N TRP A 117 0.41 -4.24 17.51
CA TRP A 117 -0.81 -3.55 17.10
C TRP A 117 -1.55 -4.39 16.06
N ALA A 118 -2.86 -4.12 15.93
CA ALA A 118 -3.64 -4.64 14.84
C ALA A 118 -4.68 -3.64 14.38
N TYR A 119 -4.78 -3.49 13.06
CA TYR A 119 -5.59 -2.46 12.41
C TYR A 119 -6.48 -3.10 11.35
N VAL A 120 -7.69 -2.57 11.19
CA VAL A 120 -8.55 -2.92 10.06
C VAL A 120 -8.92 -1.64 9.35
N PHE A 121 -8.46 -1.49 8.11
CA PHE A 121 -8.80 -0.38 7.24
C PHE A 121 -9.96 -0.79 6.34
N VAL A 122 -11.09 -0.11 6.49
CA VAL A 122 -12.26 -0.31 5.64
C VAL A 122 -12.25 0.72 4.52
N ASN A 123 -12.46 0.26 3.28
CA ASN A 123 -12.44 1.10 2.07
C ASN A 123 -11.13 1.90 1.86
N SER A 124 -10.04 1.48 2.50
CA SER A 124 -8.73 2.12 2.40
C SER A 124 -7.65 1.05 2.34
N PHE A 125 -6.66 1.29 1.47
CA PHE A 125 -5.44 0.50 1.45
C PHE A 125 -4.47 0.91 2.55
N ASN A 126 -4.57 2.16 3.01
CA ASN A 126 -3.64 2.80 3.94
C ASN A 126 -2.18 2.38 3.65
N TRP A 127 -1.48 1.80 4.62
CA TRP A 127 -0.08 1.39 4.47
C TRP A 127 0.16 0.18 3.57
N LEU A 128 -0.87 -0.36 2.90
CA LEU A 128 -0.68 -1.48 1.96
C LEU A 128 -0.02 -1.02 0.69
N LEU A 129 -0.47 0.13 0.19
CA LEU A 129 -0.03 0.62 -1.10
C LEU A 129 0.93 1.78 -0.87
N ARG A 130 2.12 1.66 -1.44
CA ARG A 130 3.08 2.76 -1.48
C ARG A 130 2.92 3.54 -2.78
N ASP A 131 2.91 4.87 -2.67
CA ASP A 131 2.86 5.75 -3.82
C ASP A 131 4.17 5.65 -4.63
N SER A 132 4.06 5.26 -5.91
CA SER A 132 5.22 5.17 -6.81
C SER A 132 5.73 6.52 -7.32
N LYS A 133 4.97 7.60 -7.11
CA LYS A 133 5.16 8.93 -7.69
C LYS A 133 4.99 9.02 -9.20
N HIS A 134 4.61 7.91 -9.84
CA HIS A 134 4.28 7.87 -11.26
C HIS A 134 2.77 7.81 -11.48
N ASP A 135 2.33 8.42 -12.58
CA ASP A 135 0.95 8.42 -13.02
C ASP A 135 0.87 7.77 -14.41
N LEU A 136 -0.03 6.80 -14.55
CA LEU A 136 -0.35 6.20 -15.83
C LEU A 136 -1.27 7.16 -16.62
N PRO A 137 -0.87 7.63 -17.81
CA PRO A 137 -1.81 8.33 -18.68
C PRO A 137 -2.89 7.35 -19.13
N THR A 138 -4.14 7.65 -18.81
CA THR A 138 -5.30 6.97 -19.40
C THR A 138 -6.16 7.99 -20.12
N GLU A 139 -7.04 7.56 -21.02
CA GLU A 139 -7.90 8.46 -21.81
C GLU A 139 -8.63 9.47 -20.92
N GLY A 140 -8.15 10.72 -20.91
CA GLY A 140 -8.73 11.83 -20.15
C GLY A 140 -8.36 11.93 -18.66
N GLU A 141 -7.66 10.95 -18.07
CA GLU A 141 -7.31 10.95 -16.64
C GLU A 141 -5.93 10.37 -16.36
N LYS A 142 -5.23 10.96 -15.38
CA LYS A 142 -4.00 10.40 -14.80
C LYS A 142 -4.36 9.44 -13.66
N LYS A 143 -3.97 8.16 -13.77
CA LYS A 143 -4.18 7.17 -12.71
C LYS A 143 -2.89 6.93 -11.95
N ARG A 144 -2.92 7.18 -10.64
CA ARG A 144 -1.78 6.94 -9.77
C ARG A 144 -1.37 5.48 -9.79
N ILE A 145 -0.09 5.22 -10.08
CA ILE A 145 0.52 3.91 -9.91
C ILE A 145 0.93 3.75 -8.45
N TRP A 146 0.52 2.64 -7.87
CA TRP A 146 0.83 2.21 -6.51
C TRP A 146 1.71 0.97 -6.54
N GLN A 147 2.42 0.75 -5.45
CA GLN A 147 3.28 -0.40 -5.24
C GLN A 147 2.63 -1.29 -4.18
N LEU A 148 2.29 -2.51 -4.58
CA LEU A 148 1.76 -3.56 -3.72
C LEU A 148 2.94 -4.39 -3.16
N PRO A 149 3.04 -4.60 -1.85
CA PRO A 149 4.12 -5.36 -1.24
C PRO A 149 4.10 -6.81 -1.69
N ARG A 150 5.23 -7.48 -1.45
CA ARG A 150 5.41 -8.89 -1.74
C ARG A 150 4.35 -9.75 -1.02
N ILE A 151 3.92 -10.78 -1.73
CA ILE A 151 3.10 -11.86 -1.18
C ILE A 151 4.04 -12.83 -0.45
N LEU A 152 3.77 -13.08 0.82
CA LEU A 152 4.49 -14.08 1.62
C LEU A 152 4.08 -15.49 1.21
N PRO A 153 4.98 -16.49 1.33
CA PRO A 153 4.63 -17.88 1.06
C PRO A 153 3.48 -18.38 1.96
N GLY A 154 2.57 -19.13 1.35
CA GLY A 154 1.39 -19.70 2.00
C GLY A 154 0.18 -18.74 2.04
N ASP A 155 -0.92 -19.26 2.55
CA ASP A 155 -2.16 -18.52 2.77
C ASP A 155 -2.54 -18.54 4.26
N TRP A 156 -3.27 -17.53 4.69
CA TRP A 156 -3.90 -17.51 6.02
C TRP A 156 -5.40 -17.60 5.85
N LYS A 157 -5.96 -18.76 6.19
CA LYS A 157 -7.41 -19.06 6.08
C LYS A 157 -7.95 -18.80 4.66
N GLY A 158 -7.22 -19.16 3.60
CA GLY A 158 -7.62 -18.97 2.21
C GLY A 158 -7.30 -17.60 1.62
N HIS A 159 -6.62 -16.71 2.36
CA HIS A 159 -6.23 -15.38 1.90
C HIS A 159 -4.72 -15.27 1.67
N GLN A 160 -4.33 -14.61 0.59
CA GLN A 160 -2.94 -14.21 0.36
C GLN A 160 -2.46 -13.29 1.47
N VAL A 161 -1.28 -13.59 2.01
CA VAL A 161 -0.64 -12.80 3.07
C VAL A 161 0.38 -11.88 2.43
N PHE A 162 0.28 -10.59 2.72
CA PHE A 162 1.21 -9.58 2.27
C PHE A 162 2.16 -9.20 3.39
N GLU A 163 3.39 -8.84 3.02
CA GLU A 163 4.31 -8.17 3.94
C GLU A 163 3.76 -6.78 4.28
N ALA A 164 3.64 -6.46 5.57
CA ALA A 164 3.19 -5.14 5.99
C ALA A 164 4.36 -4.15 5.95
N PHE A 165 4.13 -2.96 5.38
CA PHE A 165 5.13 -1.95 5.06
C PHE A 165 5.96 -1.39 6.25
N THR A 166 5.70 -1.82 7.49
CA THR A 166 6.32 -1.25 8.71
C THR A 166 7.76 -1.71 9.03
N HIS A 167 8.54 -2.15 8.04
CA HIS A 167 9.97 -2.52 8.13
C HIS A 167 10.33 -3.57 9.21
N ALA A 168 9.36 -4.24 9.81
CA ALA A 168 9.58 -5.30 10.78
C ALA A 168 9.16 -6.65 10.16
N PRO A 169 9.99 -7.70 10.28
CA PRO A 169 9.63 -9.04 9.79
C PRO A 169 8.39 -9.63 10.48
N ASP A 170 8.02 -9.05 11.62
CA ASP A 170 6.92 -9.49 12.48
C ASP A 170 5.59 -8.80 12.16
N ALA A 171 5.35 -8.43 10.90
CA ALA A 171 4.13 -7.74 10.49
C ALA A 171 3.53 -8.35 9.22
N ARG A 172 2.21 -8.53 9.21
CA ARG A 172 1.45 -9.18 8.14
C ARG A 172 0.21 -8.37 7.79
N ALA A 173 -0.25 -8.55 6.55
CA ALA A 173 -1.50 -7.99 6.10
C ALA A 173 -2.28 -9.00 5.25
N VAL A 174 -3.61 -8.94 5.32
CA VAL A 174 -4.49 -9.61 4.36
C VAL A 174 -5.52 -8.64 3.82
N VAL A 175 -5.87 -8.79 2.55
CA VAL A 175 -6.96 -8.05 1.94
C VAL A 175 -8.19 -8.96 1.88
N VAL A 176 -9.27 -8.48 2.47
CA VAL A 176 -10.58 -9.15 2.45
C VAL A 176 -11.48 -8.43 1.47
N THR A 177 -11.88 -9.17 0.46
CA THR A 177 -12.59 -8.65 -0.71
C THR A 177 -13.82 -9.51 -1.06
N LYS A 178 -14.58 -9.05 -2.05
CA LYS A 178 -15.71 -9.80 -2.63
C LYS A 178 -15.17 -10.94 -3.52
N ARG A 179 -15.46 -12.19 -3.17
CA ARG A 179 -15.36 -13.40 -4.04
C ARG A 179 -14.15 -13.43 -5.00
N GLY A 180 -12.93 -13.26 -4.49
CA GLY A 180 -11.71 -13.37 -5.29
C GLY A 180 -11.43 -12.22 -6.26
N ARG A 181 -12.27 -11.17 -6.29
CA ARG A 181 -11.95 -9.91 -6.98
C ARG A 181 -11.05 -9.07 -6.09
N VAL A 182 -10.13 -8.33 -6.69
CA VAL A 182 -9.27 -7.37 -5.99
C VAL A 182 -9.59 -5.93 -6.42
N PRO A 183 -9.50 -4.94 -5.53
CA PRO A 183 -9.77 -3.52 -5.82
C PRO A 183 -8.64 -2.81 -6.59
N TRP A 184 -7.77 -3.57 -7.28
CA TRP A 184 -6.66 -3.05 -8.06
C TRP A 184 -6.46 -3.87 -9.34
N LYS A 185 -5.76 -3.29 -10.30
CA LYS A 185 -5.33 -3.93 -11.56
C LYS A 185 -3.81 -3.91 -11.64
N ALA A 186 -3.23 -4.98 -12.18
CA ALA A 186 -1.82 -5.03 -12.50
C ALA A 186 -1.46 -3.96 -13.54
N VAL A 187 -0.31 -3.31 -13.35
CA VAL A 187 0.30 -2.43 -14.35
C VAL A 187 1.34 -3.24 -15.10
N SER A 188 1.26 -3.27 -16.43
CA SER A 188 2.26 -3.98 -17.24
C SER A 188 3.60 -3.25 -17.25
N GLN A 189 4.68 -3.95 -17.61
CA GLN A 189 5.99 -3.34 -17.78
C GLN A 189 5.94 -2.19 -18.79
N ARG A 190 5.26 -2.36 -19.93
CA ARG A 190 5.06 -1.31 -20.93
C ARG A 190 4.41 -0.06 -20.34
N GLN A 191 3.28 -0.26 -19.65
CA GLN A 191 2.52 0.83 -19.01
C GLN A 191 3.37 1.57 -17.97
N TYR A 192 4.15 0.83 -17.17
CA TYR A 192 5.02 1.44 -16.18
C TYR A 192 6.13 2.29 -16.84
N LEU A 193 6.81 1.76 -17.86
CA LEU A 193 7.88 2.48 -18.57
C LEU A 193 7.36 3.76 -19.24
N GLU A 194 6.15 3.73 -19.81
CA GLU A 194 5.49 4.92 -20.35
C GLU A 194 5.22 5.96 -19.26
N ALA A 195 4.73 5.54 -18.10
CA ALA A 195 4.52 6.42 -16.96
C ALA A 195 5.83 7.05 -16.44
N VAL A 196 6.92 6.27 -16.37
CA VAL A 196 8.24 6.78 -15.99
C VAL A 196 8.74 7.79 -17.02
N ARG A 197 8.68 7.48 -18.32
CA ARG A 197 9.05 8.42 -19.41
C ARG A 197 8.33 9.76 -19.27
N ASN A 198 7.02 9.73 -19.09
CA ASN A 198 6.22 10.94 -18.94
C ASN A 198 6.59 11.71 -17.67
N THR A 199 6.80 11.03 -16.55
CA THR A 199 7.22 11.66 -15.29
C THR A 199 8.60 12.33 -15.45
N THR A 200 9.53 11.69 -16.14
CA THR A 200 10.88 12.19 -16.40
C THR A 200 10.84 13.46 -17.26
N GLU A 201 10.04 13.47 -18.33
CA GLU A 201 9.85 14.66 -19.17
C GLU A 201 9.13 15.80 -18.43
N GLU A 202 8.06 15.49 -17.69
CA GLU A 202 7.34 16.48 -16.87
C GLU A 202 8.25 17.11 -15.81
N THR A 203 9.10 16.30 -15.17
CA THR A 203 10.08 16.77 -14.18
C THR A 203 11.11 17.69 -14.81
N TYR A 204 11.66 17.34 -15.97
CA TYR A 204 12.59 18.21 -16.70
C TYR A 204 11.94 19.54 -17.09
N ASN A 205 10.74 19.49 -17.68
CA ASN A 205 10.01 20.68 -18.09
C ASN A 205 9.66 21.58 -16.90
N LYS A 206 9.33 20.99 -15.74
CA LYS A 206 9.14 21.74 -14.50
C LYS A 206 10.43 22.43 -14.04
N ILE A 207 11.57 21.74 -14.07
CA ILE A 207 12.87 22.33 -13.72
C ILE A 207 13.16 23.54 -14.63
N VAL A 208 13.01 23.39 -15.95
CA VAL A 208 13.19 24.51 -16.91
C VAL A 208 12.29 25.69 -16.55
N LYS A 209 11.00 25.43 -16.36
CA LYS A 209 10.00 26.46 -16.01
C LYS A 209 10.31 27.15 -14.67
N ASP A 210 10.75 26.40 -13.65
CA ASP A 210 11.05 26.94 -12.33
C ASP A 210 12.27 27.87 -12.38
N TYR A 211 13.30 27.52 -13.17
CA TYR A 211 14.45 28.39 -13.43
C TYR A 211 14.05 29.68 -14.16
N ASP A 212 13.28 29.56 -15.25
CA ASP A 212 12.85 30.71 -16.03
C ASP A 212 11.96 31.65 -15.20
N SER A 213 11.05 31.08 -14.42
CA SER A 213 10.22 31.85 -13.47
C SER A 213 11.05 32.53 -12.39
N GLY A 214 12.13 31.90 -11.93
CA GLY A 214 13.06 32.47 -10.96
C GLY A 214 13.79 33.70 -11.52
N ILE A 215 14.24 33.63 -12.77
CA ILE A 215 14.89 34.73 -13.50
C ILE A 215 13.92 35.90 -13.68
N GLU A 216 12.69 35.64 -14.14
CA GLU A 216 11.69 36.68 -14.34
C GLU A 216 11.32 37.37 -13.01
N ARG A 217 11.19 36.61 -11.91
CA ARG A 217 11.00 37.19 -10.57
C ARG A 217 12.18 38.07 -10.16
N GLY A 218 13.41 37.64 -10.43
CA GLY A 218 14.62 38.43 -10.15
C GLY A 218 14.63 39.76 -10.92
N ARG A 219 14.32 39.72 -12.23
CA ARG A 219 14.20 40.92 -13.08
C ARG A 219 13.14 41.87 -12.54
N LYS A 220 11.96 41.34 -12.20
CA LYS A 220 10.87 42.15 -11.64
C LYS A 220 11.25 42.78 -10.29
N ALA A 221 11.91 42.05 -9.41
CA ALA A 221 12.35 42.55 -8.11
C ALA A 221 13.34 43.72 -8.25
N ILE A 222 14.25 43.68 -9.23
CA ILE A 222 15.17 44.79 -9.53
C ILE A 222 14.41 46.04 -9.96
N GLU A 223 13.42 45.91 -10.85
CA GLU A 223 12.58 47.04 -11.28
C GLU A 223 11.71 47.60 -10.14
N GLU A 224 11.18 46.73 -9.29
CA GLU A 224 10.45 47.14 -8.09
C GLU A 224 11.35 47.92 -7.11
N ILE A 225 12.61 47.52 -6.92
CA ILE A 225 13.59 48.26 -6.09
C ILE A 225 13.84 49.66 -6.67
N LYS A 226 14.07 49.77 -7.98
CA LYS A 226 14.34 51.06 -8.66
C LYS A 226 13.17 52.04 -8.49
N THR A 227 11.94 51.53 -8.58
CA THR A 227 10.71 52.34 -8.55
C THR A 227 10.13 52.58 -7.15
N LYS A 228 10.63 51.90 -6.11
CA LYS A 228 10.10 51.99 -4.74
C LYS A 228 10.16 53.41 -4.16
N LYS A 229 9.04 53.91 -3.64
CA LYS A 229 8.99 55.24 -2.98
C LYS A 229 9.51 55.14 -1.54
N GLY A 230 10.04 56.25 -1.01
CA GLY A 230 10.49 56.34 0.39
C GLY A 230 11.86 55.72 0.69
N ILE A 231 12.64 55.37 -0.34
CA ILE A 231 14.03 54.93 -0.22
C ILE A 231 14.90 55.93 -1.01
N ASP A 232 16.01 56.37 -0.42
CA ASP A 232 16.95 57.28 -1.09
C ASP A 232 17.66 56.60 -2.27
N ALA A 233 18.24 57.42 -3.16
CA ALA A 233 18.82 56.94 -4.41
C ALA A 233 20.04 56.04 -4.21
N ASP A 234 20.90 56.32 -3.21
CA ASP A 234 22.10 55.52 -2.94
C ASP A 234 21.71 54.14 -2.41
N MET A 235 20.76 54.08 -1.47
CA MET A 235 20.24 52.82 -0.96
C MET A 235 19.57 51.99 -2.05
N LYS A 236 18.78 52.60 -2.95
CA LYS A 236 18.20 51.89 -4.10
C LYS A 236 19.27 51.30 -5.02
N GLN A 237 20.31 52.07 -5.30
CA GLN A 237 21.41 51.61 -6.16
C GLN A 237 22.14 50.43 -5.53
N ARG A 238 22.42 50.47 -4.23
CA ARG A 238 23.03 49.34 -3.50
C ARG A 238 22.14 48.11 -3.52
N MET A 239 20.85 48.25 -3.20
CA MET A 239 19.89 47.14 -3.20
C MET A 239 19.74 46.52 -4.60
N ALA A 240 19.61 47.35 -5.64
CA ALA A 240 19.51 46.90 -7.02
C ALA A 240 20.81 46.21 -7.47
N GLY A 241 21.98 46.70 -7.06
CA GLY A 241 23.27 46.07 -7.33
C GLY A 241 23.41 44.68 -6.70
N VAL A 242 22.98 44.50 -5.44
CA VAL A 242 22.96 43.19 -4.78
C VAL A 242 22.00 42.23 -5.49
N ALA A 243 20.79 42.69 -5.83
CA ALA A 243 19.81 41.88 -6.55
C ALA A 243 20.28 41.52 -7.97
N GLN A 244 20.96 42.44 -8.67
CA GLN A 244 21.56 42.20 -9.98
C GLN A 244 22.67 41.14 -9.89
N ALA A 245 23.57 41.24 -8.91
CA ALA A 245 24.61 40.23 -8.72
C ALA A 245 24.04 38.83 -8.43
N GLN A 246 22.94 38.74 -7.68
CA GLN A 246 22.23 37.47 -7.46
C GLN A 246 21.58 36.93 -8.73
N LEU A 247 21.00 37.81 -9.56
CA LEU A 247 20.41 37.44 -10.85
C LEU A 247 21.50 36.94 -11.82
N ASP A 248 22.63 37.64 -11.91
CA ASP A 248 23.75 37.28 -12.79
C ASP A 248 24.36 35.92 -12.38
N ASN A 249 24.48 35.67 -11.07
CA ASN A 249 24.88 34.35 -10.55
C ASN A 249 23.86 33.25 -10.87
N SER A 250 22.56 33.58 -10.85
CA SER A 250 21.51 32.63 -11.24
C SER A 250 21.54 32.32 -12.74
N LEU A 251 21.76 33.35 -13.58
CA LEU A 251 21.91 33.21 -15.03
C LEU A 251 23.13 32.39 -15.40
N SER A 252 24.29 32.63 -14.78
CA SER A 252 25.52 31.88 -15.07
C SER A 252 25.42 30.41 -14.66
N ARG A 253 24.68 30.10 -13.58
CA ARG A 253 24.42 28.73 -13.15
C ARG A 253 23.36 28.01 -13.97
N ARG A 254 22.44 28.75 -14.62
CA ARG A 254 21.29 28.15 -15.34
C ARG A 254 21.72 27.13 -16.37
N GLU A 255 22.61 27.49 -17.29
CA GLU A 255 23.01 26.58 -18.38
C GLU A 255 23.67 25.30 -17.85
N THR A 256 24.51 25.41 -16.82
CA THR A 256 25.10 24.24 -16.16
C THR A 256 24.05 23.35 -15.52
N MET A 257 23.09 23.94 -14.79
CA MET A 257 22.05 23.18 -14.10
C MET A 257 21.07 22.53 -15.09
N LEU A 258 20.64 23.25 -16.13
CA LEU A 258 19.79 22.71 -17.18
C LEU A 258 20.51 21.66 -18.03
N GLY A 259 21.81 21.85 -18.27
CA GLY A 259 22.66 20.86 -18.93
C GLY A 259 22.76 19.57 -18.13
N ASN A 260 22.93 19.66 -16.80
CA ASN A 260 22.93 18.49 -15.92
C ASN A 260 21.57 17.80 -15.86
N ALA A 261 20.48 18.57 -15.74
CA ALA A 261 19.12 18.05 -15.76
C ALA A 261 18.81 17.34 -17.09
N ARG A 262 19.23 17.91 -18.23
CA ARG A 262 19.09 17.29 -19.55
C ARG A 262 19.85 15.98 -19.66
N LYS A 263 21.12 15.95 -19.22
CA LYS A 263 21.93 14.72 -19.22
C LYS A 263 21.30 13.59 -18.40
N LEU A 264 20.76 13.92 -17.22
CA LEU A 264 20.07 12.93 -16.38
C LEU A 264 18.79 12.42 -17.06
N ARG A 265 17.97 13.35 -17.57
CA ARG A 265 16.76 13.01 -18.34
C ARG A 265 17.09 12.08 -19.51
N ASP A 266 18.04 12.46 -20.36
CA ASP A 266 18.39 11.72 -21.57
C ASP A 266 18.93 10.33 -21.23
N LYS A 267 19.70 10.21 -20.14
CA LYS A 267 20.18 8.91 -19.63
C LYS A 267 19.05 8.00 -19.14
N ASP A 268 18.08 8.55 -18.41
CA ASP A 268 16.95 7.77 -17.92
C ASP A 268 16.07 7.32 -19.08
N LEU A 269 15.82 8.21 -20.05
CA LEU A 269 15.06 7.89 -21.26
C LEU A 269 15.76 6.84 -22.12
N SER A 270 17.09 6.94 -22.32
CA SER A 270 17.84 5.94 -23.08
C SER A 270 17.80 4.57 -22.41
N THR A 271 17.84 4.52 -21.08
CA THR A 271 17.72 3.25 -20.31
C THR A 271 16.36 2.59 -20.55
N ILE A 272 15.29 3.38 -20.61
CA ILE A 272 13.94 2.89 -20.93
C ILE A 272 13.87 2.41 -22.39
N ASP A 273 14.38 3.21 -23.34
CA ASP A 273 14.39 2.86 -24.76
C ASP A 273 15.15 1.56 -25.01
N GLU A 274 16.33 1.40 -24.41
CA GLU A 274 17.14 0.19 -24.49
C GLU A 274 16.40 -1.03 -23.93
N TYR A 275 15.69 -0.88 -22.80
CA TYR A 275 14.88 -1.97 -22.25
C TYR A 275 13.76 -2.39 -23.21
N ILE A 276 13.03 -1.42 -23.76
CA ILE A 276 11.91 -1.69 -24.68
C ILE A 276 12.41 -2.37 -25.95
N LEU A 277 13.55 -1.94 -26.50
CA LEU A 277 14.16 -2.53 -27.69
C LEU A 277 14.60 -3.98 -27.48
N ASN A 278 15.07 -4.32 -26.29
CA ASN A 278 15.60 -5.65 -25.98
C ASN A 278 14.54 -6.62 -25.38
N ALA A 279 13.42 -6.11 -24.88
CA ALA A 279 12.35 -6.92 -24.31
C ALA A 279 11.41 -7.47 -25.39
N SER A 280 10.98 -8.73 -25.23
CA SER A 280 9.92 -9.29 -26.09
C SER A 280 8.56 -8.63 -25.81
N PRO A 281 7.63 -8.62 -26.77
CA PRO A 281 6.26 -8.14 -26.53
C PRO A 281 5.60 -8.84 -25.33
N GLU A 282 5.80 -10.14 -25.17
CA GLU A 282 5.21 -10.93 -24.07
C GLU A 282 5.79 -10.52 -22.71
N MET A 283 7.08 -10.18 -22.65
CA MET A 283 7.71 -9.66 -21.44
C MET A 283 7.14 -8.30 -21.07
N LEU A 284 6.92 -7.42 -22.05
CA LEU A 284 6.36 -6.09 -21.83
C LEU A 284 4.92 -6.10 -21.31
N GLU A 285 4.17 -7.18 -21.57
CA GLU A 285 2.81 -7.38 -21.04
C GLU A 285 2.78 -8.02 -19.64
N LYS A 286 3.90 -8.54 -19.12
CA LYS A 286 3.96 -9.01 -17.72
C LYS A 286 3.77 -7.85 -16.77
N GLN A 287 3.29 -8.14 -15.56
CA GLN A 287 3.18 -7.15 -14.51
C GLN A 287 4.57 -6.57 -14.17
N ALA A 288 4.63 -5.25 -14.01
CA ALA A 288 5.81 -4.55 -13.52
C ALA A 288 6.06 -4.89 -12.05
N VAL A 289 7.28 -5.31 -11.73
CA VAL A 289 7.74 -5.57 -10.37
C VAL A 289 9.00 -4.74 -10.12
N LEU A 290 9.01 -4.00 -9.01
CA LEU A 290 9.96 -2.93 -8.70
C LEU A 290 10.76 -3.25 -7.43
N ASN A 291 11.93 -2.61 -7.28
CA ASN A 291 12.74 -2.69 -6.06
C ASN A 291 12.55 -1.48 -5.14
N LEU A 292 12.12 -1.73 -3.90
CA LEU A 292 11.86 -0.74 -2.84
C LEU A 292 12.97 0.30 -2.56
N ASN A 293 14.24 -0.10 -2.73
CA ASN A 293 15.38 0.66 -2.20
C ASN A 293 16.27 1.25 -3.30
N LYS A 294 16.01 0.93 -4.57
CA LYS A 294 16.97 1.21 -5.66
C LYS A 294 16.41 2.00 -6.83
N ASP A 295 15.09 1.95 -7.04
CA ASP A 295 14.45 2.40 -8.29
C ASP A 295 13.31 3.40 -8.04
N PHE A 296 13.33 4.09 -6.89
CA PHE A 296 12.26 5.03 -6.51
C PHE A 296 12.20 6.31 -7.37
N ILE A 297 13.28 6.63 -8.09
CA ILE A 297 13.38 7.86 -8.90
C ILE A 297 13.75 7.54 -10.35
N THR A 298 14.62 6.56 -10.57
CA THR A 298 15.08 6.19 -11.91
C THR A 298 14.84 4.71 -12.16
N PHE A 299 14.28 4.39 -13.32
CA PHE A 299 14.12 2.99 -13.75
C PHE A 299 15.50 2.41 -14.09
N LYS A 300 15.77 1.20 -13.61
CA LYS A 300 16.97 0.43 -13.96
C LYS A 300 16.63 -0.91 -14.57
N LYS A 301 15.73 -1.64 -13.92
CA LYS A 301 15.22 -2.95 -14.35
C LYS A 301 13.92 -3.28 -13.62
N PHE A 302 13.23 -4.30 -14.09
CA PHE A 302 12.21 -4.97 -13.29
C PHE A 302 12.85 -6.09 -12.45
N GLU A 303 12.26 -6.35 -11.28
CA GLU A 303 12.71 -7.39 -10.36
C GLU A 303 11.99 -8.72 -10.58
N ASP A 304 12.60 -9.79 -10.06
CA ASP A 304 11.93 -11.08 -9.91
C ASP A 304 10.79 -10.95 -8.86
N PRO A 305 9.54 -11.38 -9.17
CA PRO A 305 8.42 -11.35 -8.22
C PRO A 305 8.68 -12.06 -6.88
N THR A 306 9.63 -13.00 -6.84
CA THR A 306 10.00 -13.76 -5.64
C THR A 306 11.05 -13.05 -4.77
N ALA A 307 11.73 -12.03 -5.31
CA ALA A 307 12.77 -11.29 -4.60
C ALA A 307 12.21 -10.64 -3.33
N ARG A 308 13.01 -10.57 -2.26
CA ARG A 308 12.58 -10.04 -0.95
C ARG A 308 12.02 -8.61 -1.04
N GLU A 309 12.65 -7.77 -1.83
CA GLU A 309 12.30 -6.35 -1.97
C GLU A 309 11.32 -6.08 -3.14
N ALA A 310 10.72 -7.14 -3.70
CA ALA A 310 9.83 -7.05 -4.85
C ALA A 310 8.50 -6.38 -4.49
N MET A 311 8.11 -5.39 -5.29
CA MET A 311 6.80 -4.75 -5.20
C MET A 311 6.12 -4.70 -6.56
N SER A 312 4.91 -5.22 -6.61
CA SER A 312 4.12 -5.24 -7.85
C SER A 312 3.46 -3.89 -8.09
N ALA A 313 3.64 -3.33 -9.29
CA ALA A 313 2.96 -2.11 -9.69
C ALA A 313 1.49 -2.39 -9.98
N VAL A 314 0.61 -1.56 -9.43
CA VAL A 314 -0.85 -1.66 -9.56
C VAL A 314 -1.49 -0.29 -9.68
N ILE A 315 -2.68 -0.23 -10.27
CA ILE A 315 -3.58 0.94 -10.21
C ILE A 315 -4.86 0.56 -9.48
N ILE A 316 -5.52 1.53 -8.86
CA ILE A 316 -6.83 1.30 -8.22
C ILE A 316 -7.87 1.02 -9.31
N ASP A 317 -8.60 -0.10 -9.17
CA ASP A 317 -9.69 -0.44 -10.08
C ASP A 317 -10.98 0.23 -9.62
N GLN A 318 -11.26 1.43 -10.12
CA GLN A 318 -12.48 2.16 -9.77
C GLN A 318 -13.76 1.35 -10.07
N SER A 319 -13.74 0.43 -11.04
CA SER A 319 -14.88 -0.43 -11.38
C SER A 319 -15.19 -1.53 -10.35
N TYR A 320 -14.30 -1.72 -9.36
CA TYR A 320 -14.57 -2.57 -8.20
C TYR A 320 -15.61 -1.95 -7.27
N PHE A 321 -15.66 -0.61 -7.21
CA PHE A 321 -16.41 0.15 -6.22
C PHE A 321 -17.82 0.47 -6.71
N ASP A 322 -18.81 0.06 -5.93
CA ASP A 322 -20.21 0.44 -6.14
C ASP A 322 -20.47 1.81 -5.50
N THR A 323 -20.37 2.88 -6.29
CA THR A 323 -20.57 4.27 -5.83
C THR A 323 -22.04 4.63 -5.60
N THR A 324 -22.97 3.71 -5.88
CA THR A 324 -24.42 3.91 -5.65
C THR A 324 -24.83 3.57 -4.22
N ARG A 325 -23.98 2.85 -3.48
CA ARG A 325 -24.21 2.50 -2.07
C ARG A 325 -23.89 3.68 -1.16
N PRO A 326 -24.45 3.71 0.07
CA PRO A 326 -24.01 4.67 1.07
C PRO A 326 -22.49 4.60 1.26
N SER A 327 -21.83 5.76 1.30
CA SER A 327 -20.36 5.85 1.23
C SER A 327 -19.66 5.08 2.35
N TYR A 328 -20.28 4.95 3.53
CA TYR A 328 -19.75 4.23 4.69
C TYR A 328 -19.91 2.69 4.62
N GLU A 329 -20.49 2.15 3.56
CA GLU A 329 -20.63 0.70 3.38
C GLU A 329 -19.28 0.03 3.06
N PRO A 330 -18.89 -1.04 3.77
CA PRO A 330 -17.68 -1.80 3.45
C PRO A 330 -17.76 -2.41 2.05
N GLN A 331 -16.72 -2.16 1.24
CA GLN A 331 -16.54 -2.78 -0.07
C GLN A 331 -15.28 -3.65 -0.14
N PHE A 332 -14.27 -3.32 0.67
CA PHE A 332 -13.12 -4.16 0.96
C PHE A 332 -12.55 -3.76 2.34
N MET A 333 -11.73 -4.63 2.92
CA MET A 333 -10.99 -4.34 4.15
C MET A 333 -9.55 -4.81 4.04
N VAL A 334 -8.62 -4.11 4.69
CA VAL A 334 -7.24 -4.58 4.89
C VAL A 334 -7.03 -4.79 6.38
N LEU A 335 -6.77 -6.02 6.78
CA LEU A 335 -6.41 -6.39 8.15
C LEU A 335 -4.89 -6.44 8.25
N TYR A 336 -4.36 -5.68 9.19
CA TYR A 336 -2.97 -5.70 9.59
C TYR A 336 -2.80 -6.19 11.01
N TRP A 337 -1.70 -6.89 11.25
CA TRP A 337 -1.22 -7.13 12.60
C TRP A 337 0.29 -7.18 12.62
N ARG A 338 0.85 -6.70 13.72
CA ARG A 338 2.27 -6.80 14.05
C ARG A 338 2.40 -7.29 15.47
N TRP A 339 3.43 -8.08 15.74
CA TRP A 339 3.77 -8.54 17.08
C TRP A 339 5.22 -8.23 17.43
N ASN A 340 5.54 -8.29 18.72
CA ASN A 340 6.90 -8.29 19.23
C ASN A 340 7.39 -9.71 19.42
N ASN A 341 8.71 -9.90 19.31
CA ASN A 341 9.34 -11.19 19.56
C ASN A 341 9.49 -11.54 21.06
N ASN A 342 8.58 -11.07 21.92
CA ASN A 342 8.51 -11.44 23.33
C ASN A 342 7.32 -12.38 23.58
N ALA A 343 7.28 -13.05 24.73
CA ALA A 343 6.26 -14.06 25.03
C ALA A 343 4.82 -13.54 24.85
N PRO A 344 4.43 -12.34 25.36
CA PRO A 344 3.06 -11.89 25.19
C PRO A 344 2.74 -11.48 23.73
N GLY A 345 3.71 -10.94 22.97
CA GLY A 345 3.54 -10.65 21.54
C GLY A 345 3.37 -11.91 20.69
N GLN A 346 4.17 -12.94 20.94
CA GLN A 346 4.02 -14.24 20.27
C GLN A 346 2.68 -14.91 20.62
N TYR A 347 2.25 -14.80 21.89
CA TYR A 347 0.94 -15.29 22.30
C TYR A 347 -0.20 -14.54 21.58
N PHE A 348 -0.13 -13.21 21.48
CA PHE A 348 -1.09 -12.43 20.70
C PHE A 348 -1.16 -12.90 19.24
N ARG A 349 -0.01 -13.06 18.57
CA ARG A 349 0.05 -13.57 17.20
C ARG A 349 -0.67 -14.91 17.09
N GLN A 350 -0.34 -15.86 17.96
CA GLN A 350 -0.94 -17.19 17.95
C GLN A 350 -2.46 -17.15 18.12
N GLN A 351 -2.94 -16.36 19.09
CA GLN A 351 -4.38 -16.22 19.35
C GLN A 351 -5.10 -15.59 18.17
N LEU A 352 -4.54 -14.52 17.60
CA LEU A 352 -5.11 -13.87 16.42
C LEU A 352 -5.14 -14.83 15.22
N GLU A 353 -4.01 -15.45 14.87
CA GLU A 353 -3.90 -16.28 13.67
C GLU A 353 -4.77 -17.53 13.76
N ASN A 354 -4.92 -18.12 14.95
CA ASN A 354 -5.77 -19.29 15.13
C ASN A 354 -7.26 -18.91 15.16
N ASN A 355 -7.62 -17.86 15.91
CA ASN A 355 -9.02 -17.66 16.33
C ASN A 355 -9.74 -16.52 15.62
N PHE A 356 -9.05 -15.65 14.85
CA PHE A 356 -9.72 -14.51 14.22
C PHE A 356 -10.79 -14.95 13.21
N PRO A 357 -12.04 -14.48 13.32
CA PRO A 357 -13.15 -14.93 12.50
C PRO A 357 -13.19 -14.17 11.16
N LEU A 358 -12.28 -14.50 10.26
CA LEU A 358 -12.11 -13.81 8.98
C LEU A 358 -13.38 -13.86 8.11
N GLU A 359 -14.15 -14.95 8.21
CA GLU A 359 -15.44 -15.14 7.56
C GLU A 359 -16.49 -14.12 8.00
N LYS A 360 -16.50 -13.73 9.29
CA LYS A 360 -17.42 -12.69 9.78
C LYS A 360 -17.05 -11.32 9.23
N MET A 361 -15.75 -11.04 9.11
CA MET A 361 -15.27 -9.81 8.48
C MET A 361 -15.61 -9.77 6.99
N GLN A 362 -15.48 -10.90 6.29
CA GLN A 362 -15.90 -11.00 4.89
C GLN A 362 -17.42 -10.82 4.72
N ALA A 363 -18.24 -11.36 5.63
CA ALA A 363 -19.69 -11.19 5.61
C ALA A 363 -20.14 -9.73 5.79
N MET A 364 -19.30 -8.85 6.36
CA MET A 364 -19.60 -7.41 6.41
C MET A 364 -19.56 -6.75 5.03
N ILE A 365 -18.86 -7.34 4.06
CA ILE A 365 -18.80 -6.87 2.67
C ILE A 365 -20.00 -7.46 1.93
N ARG A 366 -21.16 -6.84 2.08
CA ARG A 366 -22.40 -7.32 1.44
C ARG A 366 -22.29 -7.29 -0.09
N GLU A 367 -22.78 -8.34 -0.74
CA GLU A 367 -23.23 -8.29 -2.14
C GLU A 367 -24.73 -7.99 -2.17
N LYS A 368 -25.20 -7.26 -3.19
CA LYS A 368 -26.63 -7.34 -3.53
C LYS A 368 -26.90 -8.81 -3.86
N ALA A 369 -27.84 -9.44 -3.16
CA ALA A 369 -28.29 -10.78 -3.50
C ALA A 369 -28.85 -10.76 -4.93
N GLY A 370 -28.04 -11.21 -5.89
CA GLY A 370 -28.37 -11.11 -7.32
C GLY A 370 -27.15 -11.39 -8.19
N GLY A 371 -26.68 -12.63 -8.17
CA GLY A 371 -25.56 -13.08 -9.00
C GLY A 371 -24.87 -14.31 -8.44
N VAL A 372 -25.44 -15.48 -8.70
CA VAL A 372 -24.70 -16.74 -8.59
C VAL A 372 -23.73 -16.75 -9.77
N ALA A 373 -22.43 -16.67 -9.51
CA ALA A 373 -21.40 -16.97 -10.48
C ALA A 373 -20.29 -17.76 -9.79
N ALA A 374 -19.92 -18.86 -10.42
CA ALA A 374 -19.03 -19.90 -9.93
C ALA A 374 -17.65 -19.37 -9.50
N ARG A 375 -17.04 -20.06 -8.53
CA ARG A 375 -15.64 -19.87 -8.13
C ARG A 375 -14.73 -19.96 -9.36
N PRO A 376 -13.91 -18.95 -9.68
CA PRO A 376 -12.79 -19.18 -10.60
C PRO A 376 -11.69 -19.89 -9.83
N SER A 377 -11.32 -21.09 -10.30
CA SER A 377 -10.08 -21.76 -9.93
C SER A 377 -8.91 -20.93 -10.45
N PHE A 378 -8.10 -20.39 -9.54
CA PHE A 378 -6.77 -19.90 -9.89
C PHE A 378 -5.90 -21.13 -10.14
N GLU A 379 -5.66 -21.47 -11.41
CA GLU A 379 -4.59 -22.40 -11.76
C GLU A 379 -3.25 -21.72 -11.47
N SER A 380 -2.65 -22.11 -10.35
CA SER A 380 -1.23 -21.93 -10.11
C SER A 380 -0.47 -22.74 -11.17
N GLY A 381 0.16 -22.07 -12.12
CA GLY A 381 1.16 -22.68 -12.98
C GLY A 381 2.34 -23.14 -12.14
N GLN A 382 2.31 -24.40 -11.70
CA GLN A 382 3.47 -25.14 -11.23
C GLN A 382 3.72 -26.32 -12.17
N ASP A 383 4.94 -26.29 -12.71
CA ASP A 383 5.65 -27.34 -13.42
C ASP A 383 5.22 -28.78 -13.08
N ARG A 384 4.85 -29.53 -14.12
CA ARG A 384 5.04 -30.99 -14.14
C ARG A 384 6.15 -31.31 -15.14
N ARG A 385 7.36 -31.51 -14.62
CA ARG A 385 8.40 -32.28 -15.31
C ARG A 385 8.32 -33.74 -14.90
N LEU A 386 8.29 -34.58 -15.93
CA LEU A 386 8.95 -35.88 -16.07
C LEU A 386 8.60 -36.97 -15.05
N ASP A 387 7.79 -37.93 -15.52
CA ASP A 387 8.08 -39.33 -15.25
C ASP A 387 8.07 -40.12 -16.57
N GLN A 388 9.18 -40.78 -16.85
CA GLN A 388 9.37 -41.65 -18.01
C GLN A 388 9.00 -43.07 -17.62
N GLY A 389 8.15 -43.70 -18.42
CA GLY A 389 8.23 -45.14 -18.65
C GLY A 389 6.91 -45.90 -18.54
N ARG A 390 6.30 -46.20 -19.69
CA ARG A 390 6.21 -47.58 -20.22
C ARG A 390 5.41 -47.63 -21.52
N LYS A 391 5.98 -48.38 -22.46
CA LYS A 391 5.43 -48.84 -23.74
C LYS A 391 4.08 -49.58 -23.57
N LYS A 392 3.12 -49.38 -24.47
CA LYS A 392 2.75 -50.31 -25.59
C LYS A 392 1.36 -50.00 -26.20
N SER A 393 1.26 -50.38 -27.49
CA SER A 393 0.09 -50.68 -28.34
C SER A 393 -0.85 -49.53 -28.69
N MET A 394 -0.80 -49.05 -29.93
CA MET A 394 -1.60 -49.48 -31.10
C MET A 394 -3.04 -48.96 -31.06
N GLY A 395 -3.38 -48.14 -32.06
CA GLY A 395 -4.72 -47.64 -32.28
C GLY A 395 -4.74 -46.70 -33.49
N ILE A 396 -4.56 -47.29 -34.67
CA ILE A 396 -4.84 -46.67 -35.96
C ILE A 396 -6.33 -46.28 -35.99
N SER A 397 -6.66 -45.03 -36.30
CA SER A 397 -7.90 -44.73 -37.02
C SER A 397 -7.74 -43.45 -37.83
N ILE A 398 -7.77 -43.65 -39.15
CA ILE A 398 -7.86 -42.68 -40.22
C ILE A 398 -9.33 -42.26 -40.30
N TYR A 399 -9.65 -40.96 -40.38
CA TYR A 399 -10.74 -40.50 -41.25
C TYR A 399 -10.54 -39.06 -41.69
N LEU A 400 -10.77 -38.88 -42.99
CA LEU A 400 -10.55 -37.71 -43.83
C LEU A 400 -11.66 -36.66 -43.71
N SER A 401 -11.23 -35.41 -43.93
CA SER A 401 -11.89 -34.34 -44.72
C SER A 401 -13.27 -33.81 -44.29
N ARG A 402 -13.36 -32.48 -44.13
CA ARG A 402 -14.11 -31.65 -45.08
C ARG A 402 -13.79 -30.17 -44.93
N ILE A 403 -13.40 -29.61 -46.08
CA ILE A 403 -13.34 -28.20 -46.42
C ILE A 403 -14.77 -27.71 -46.70
N THR A 404 -15.14 -26.52 -46.20
CA THR A 404 -16.04 -25.60 -46.93
C THR A 404 -15.76 -24.15 -46.53
N ARG A 405 -15.47 -23.34 -47.55
CA ARG A 405 -15.45 -21.85 -47.54
C ARG A 405 -16.88 -21.31 -47.68
N ARG A 406 -17.13 -20.11 -47.12
CA ARG A 406 -17.99 -19.01 -47.64
C ARG A 406 -17.84 -17.82 -46.66
N THR A 407 -17.20 -16.67 -46.97
CA THR A 407 -17.57 -15.51 -47.82
C THR A 407 -18.97 -14.89 -47.60
N SER A 408 -19.02 -13.73 -46.93
CA SER A 408 -19.68 -12.45 -47.34
C SER A 408 -19.79 -11.51 -46.12
N TRP A 409 -19.10 -10.36 -46.08
CA TRP A 409 -19.58 -9.03 -46.51
C TRP A 409 -20.90 -8.59 -45.87
N PHE A 410 -20.85 -7.56 -45.00
CA PHE A 410 -21.80 -6.43 -45.05
C PHE A 410 -21.19 -5.19 -44.38
N THR A 411 -21.14 -4.12 -45.16
CA THR A 411 -20.84 -2.72 -44.84
C THR A 411 -22.03 -2.03 -44.18
N GLY A 412 -21.79 -1.02 -43.32
CA GLY A 412 -22.86 -0.11 -42.89
C GLY A 412 -22.43 1.06 -42.01
N ARG A 413 -22.04 2.18 -42.64
CA ARG A 413 -21.93 3.53 -42.05
C ARG A 413 -23.32 4.15 -41.81
N ARG A 414 -23.45 4.98 -40.75
CA ARG A 414 -23.97 6.40 -40.70
C ARG A 414 -24.34 6.72 -39.24
N ARG A 415 -23.64 7.65 -38.58
CA ARG A 415 -23.96 9.09 -38.42
C ARG A 415 -25.41 9.35 -37.97
N PHE A 416 -25.56 9.73 -36.71
CA PHE A 416 -26.06 11.04 -36.29
C PHE A 416 -25.20 11.55 -35.14
#